data_AF-A0A218QFF7-F1
#
_entry.id   AF-A0A218QFF7-F1
#
_cell.length_a   1.000
_cell.length_b   1.000
_cell.length_c   1.000
_cell.angle_alpha   90.00
_cell.angle_beta   90.00
_cell.angle_gamma   90.00
#
_symmetry.space_group_name_H-M   'P 1'
#
loop_
_entity.id
_entity.type
_entity.pdbx_description
1 polymer ?
#
loop_
_entity_poly.entity_id
_entity_poly.type
_entity_poly.pdbx_seq_one_letter_code
_entity_poly.pdbx_strand_id
1 'polypeptide(L)'
;MNHTLRLQIPETLYEPLVKVAAQMGRTPEELAIDWLAAAVQEYVDDPLEKFIGAFSSNIPDWADQHDRYIGQSLINTGNTEENS
;
A
#
# COMPACT_ATOMS: atom_id res chain seq x y z
N MET A 1 -18.29 21.90 2.57
CA MET A 1 -17.84 22.55 3.82
C MET A 1 -16.38 22.18 4.01
N ASN A 2 -15.51 23.11 4.38
CA ASN A 2 -14.06 22.86 4.47
C ASN A 2 -13.64 22.84 5.95
N HIS A 3 -12.71 21.95 6.27
CA HIS A 3 -12.13 21.80 7.61
C HIS A 3 -10.61 21.90 7.53
N THR A 4 -9.97 22.46 8.56
CA THR A 4 -8.52 22.58 8.64
C THR A 4 -7.95 21.50 9.54
N LEU A 5 -7.04 20.69 8.99
CA LEU A 5 -6.30 19.66 9.71
C LEU A 5 -4.83 20.09 9.84
N ARG A 6 -4.29 20.07 11.07
CA ARG A 6 -2.88 20.38 11.32
C ARG A 6 -2.14 19.08 11.62
N LEU A 7 -1.15 18.75 10.78
CA LEU A 7 -0.37 17.52 10.87
C LEU A 7 1.07 17.84 11.27
N GLN A 8 1.63 17.04 12.18
CA GLN A 8 3.07 16.99 12.40
C GLN A 8 3.59 15.81 11.60
N ILE A 9 4.32 16.09 10.52
CA ILE A 9 4.80 15.07 9.58
C ILE A 9 6.31 14.89 9.79
N PRO A 10 6.81 13.65 9.92
CA PRO A 10 8.25 13.40 9.96
C PRO A 10 8.96 14.00 8.74
N GLU A 11 10.17 14.54 8.95
CA GLU A 11 10.97 15.15 7.89
C GLU A 11 11.29 14.16 6.74
N THR A 12 11.45 12.89 7.09
CA THR A 12 11.63 11.77 6.16
C THR A 12 10.47 11.61 5.16
N LEU A 13 9.27 12.07 5.50
CA LEU A 13 8.09 12.06 4.63
C LEU A 13 7.85 13.41 3.96
N TYR A 14 8.18 14.51 4.65
CA TYR A 14 8.00 15.85 4.13
C TYR A 14 8.91 16.14 2.93
N GLU A 15 10.19 15.76 2.99
CA GLU A 15 11.12 16.00 1.89
C GLU A 15 10.69 15.34 0.55
N PRO A 16 10.34 14.04 0.52
CA PRO A 16 9.79 13.43 -0.69
C PRO A 16 8.52 14.12 -1.19
N LEU A 17 7.60 14.48 -0.30
CA LEU A 17 6.35 15.15 -0.65
C LEU A 17 6.61 16.47 -1.40
N VAL A 18 7.53 17.30 -0.87
CA VAL A 18 7.92 18.57 -1.50
C VAL A 18 8.54 18.34 -2.88
N LYS A 19 9.43 17.35 -3.02
CA LYS A 19 10.10 17.04 -4.29
C LYS A 19 9.08 16.62 -5.36
N VAL A 20 8.14 15.75 -5.01
CA VAL A 20 7.10 15.27 -5.93
C VAL A 20 6.15 16.39 -6.32
N ALA A 21 5.71 17.21 -5.35
CA ALA A 21 4.85 18.36 -5.62
C ALA A 21 5.51 19.36 -6.57
N ALA A 22 6.79 19.68 -6.36
CA ALA A 22 7.56 20.57 -7.21
C ALA A 22 7.68 20.05 -8.66
N GLN A 23 7.91 18.75 -8.85
CA GLN A 23 7.95 18.12 -10.18
C GLN A 23 6.61 18.21 -10.92
N MET A 24 5.51 18.24 -10.17
CA MET A 24 4.15 18.36 -10.72
C MET A 24 3.67 19.82 -10.83
N GLY A 25 4.47 20.80 -10.40
CA GLY A 25 4.09 22.21 -10.37
C GLY A 25 2.96 22.51 -9.36
N ARG A 26 2.84 21.69 -8.31
CA ARG A 26 1.81 21.79 -7.27
C ARG A 26 2.43 22.10 -5.91
N THR A 27 1.59 22.48 -4.96
CA THR A 27 1.98 22.61 -3.54
C THR A 27 1.97 21.25 -2.83
N PRO A 28 2.80 21.06 -1.78
CA PRO A 28 2.75 19.86 -0.95
C PRO A 28 1.36 19.60 -0.34
N GLU A 29 0.64 20.66 0.01
CA GLU A 29 -0.69 20.59 0.61
C GLU A 29 -1.75 20.06 -0.38
N GLU A 30 -1.73 20.53 -1.63
CA GLU A 30 -2.62 20.01 -2.68
C GLU A 30 -2.39 18.53 -2.93
N LEU A 31 -1.11 18.12 -3.02
CA LEU A 31 -0.75 16.71 -3.21
C LEU A 31 -1.14 15.85 -1.99
N ALA A 32 -0.96 16.38 -0.77
CA ALA A 32 -1.34 15.69 0.45
C ALA A 32 -2.86 15.49 0.56
N ILE A 33 -3.66 16.48 0.13
CA ILE A 33 -5.12 16.37 0.09
C ILE A 33 -5.54 15.31 -0.91
N ASP A 34 -4.95 15.28 -2.11
CA ASP A 34 -5.28 14.29 -3.14
C ASP A 34 -4.94 12.86 -2.67
N TRP A 35 -3.77 12.65 -2.07
CA TRP A 35 -3.39 11.35 -1.51
C TRP A 35 -4.24 10.94 -0.32
N LEU A 36 -4.58 11.88 0.56
CA LEU A 36 -5.48 11.61 1.68
C LEU A 36 -6.87 11.23 1.17
N ALA A 37 -7.38 11.91 0.13
CA ALA A 37 -8.65 11.58 -0.49
C ALA A 37 -8.62 10.18 -1.13
N ALA A 38 -7.55 9.84 -1.85
CA ALA A 38 -7.37 8.51 -2.43
C ALA A 38 -7.32 7.40 -1.37
N ALA A 39 -6.56 7.61 -0.29
CA ALA A 39 -6.49 6.66 0.82
C ALA A 39 -7.84 6.51 1.51
N VAL A 40 -8.55 7.61 1.81
CA VAL A 40 -9.89 7.55 2.40
C VAL A 40 -10.86 6.83 1.47
N GLN A 41 -10.80 7.06 0.16
CA GLN A 41 -11.65 6.38 -0.81
C GLN A 41 -11.36 4.88 -0.83
N GLU A 42 -10.09 4.46 -0.75
CA GLU A 42 -9.71 3.05 -0.64
C GLU A 42 -10.33 2.39 0.59
N TYR A 43 -10.36 3.07 1.75
CA TYR A 43 -11.03 2.56 2.96
C TYR A 43 -12.56 2.58 2.89
N VAL A 44 -13.16 3.55 2.19
CA VAL A 44 -14.62 3.72 2.11
C VAL A 44 -15.24 2.81 1.04
N ASP A 45 -14.57 2.64 -0.08
CA ASP A 45 -15.03 1.84 -1.21
C ASP A 45 -14.38 0.45 -1.26
N ASP A 46 -13.66 0.03 -0.21
CA ASP A 46 -12.79 -1.15 -0.23
C ASP A 46 -13.54 -2.38 -0.79
N PRO A 47 -13.27 -2.77 -2.06
CA PRO A 47 -13.87 -3.96 -2.63
C PRO A 47 -13.37 -5.22 -1.93
N LEU A 48 -12.19 -5.14 -1.30
CA LEU A 48 -11.50 -6.19 -0.56
C LEU A 48 -12.02 -6.37 0.86
N GLU A 49 -12.80 -5.45 1.43
CA GLU A 49 -13.50 -5.68 2.70
C GLU A 49 -14.43 -6.91 2.60
N LYS A 50 -15.01 -7.16 1.42
CA LYS A 50 -15.79 -8.37 1.10
C LYS A 50 -14.93 -9.62 0.87
N PHE A 51 -13.63 -9.44 0.65
CA PHE A 51 -12.65 -10.50 0.41
C PHE A 51 -11.75 -10.80 1.61
N ILE A 52 -11.72 -9.94 2.64
CA ILE A 52 -11.13 -10.24 3.95
C ILE A 52 -11.95 -11.38 4.58
N GLY A 53 -11.42 -12.61 4.50
CA GLY A 53 -12.08 -13.85 4.91
C GLY A 53 -12.70 -14.68 3.78
N ALA A 54 -12.76 -14.18 2.54
CA ALA A 54 -13.30 -14.93 1.39
C ALA A 54 -12.29 -15.93 0.80
N PHE A 55 -11.00 -15.74 1.05
CA PHE A 55 -10.00 -16.78 0.85
C PHE A 55 -9.82 -17.53 2.17
N SER A 56 -10.56 -18.63 2.35
CA SER A 56 -10.24 -19.65 3.35
C SER A 56 -9.01 -20.44 2.89
N SER A 57 -7.87 -19.77 2.86
CA SER A 57 -6.58 -20.43 2.84
C SER A 57 -6.33 -20.94 4.26
N ASN A 58 -5.97 -22.21 4.42
CA ASN A 58 -5.63 -22.84 5.70
C ASN A 58 -4.29 -22.31 6.28
N ILE A 59 -3.91 -21.08 5.93
CA ILE A 59 -2.67 -20.40 6.28
C ILE A 59 -3.08 -19.11 7.01
N PRO A 60 -3.08 -19.13 8.36
CA PRO A 60 -3.62 -18.06 9.20
C PRO A 60 -2.99 -16.67 9.02
N ASP A 61 -1.82 -16.59 8.40
CA ASP A 61 -0.98 -15.38 8.38
C ASP A 61 -0.65 -14.91 6.96
N TRP A 62 -1.50 -15.21 5.97
CA TRP A 62 -1.23 -14.80 4.58
C TRP A 62 -1.07 -13.28 4.50
N ALA A 63 -2.05 -12.49 4.96
CA ALA A 63 -2.08 -11.02 4.91
C ALA A 63 -0.76 -10.34 5.35
N ASP A 64 -0.11 -10.88 6.38
CA ASP A 64 1.11 -10.31 6.94
C ASP A 64 2.39 -10.86 6.31
N GLN A 65 2.32 -11.99 5.60
CA GLN A 65 3.47 -12.72 5.07
C GLN A 65 3.39 -12.98 3.55
N HIS A 66 2.56 -12.23 2.81
CA HIS A 66 2.42 -12.37 1.34
C HIS A 66 3.78 -12.38 0.65
N ASP A 67 4.68 -11.44 0.98
CA ASP A 67 6.01 -11.34 0.38
C ASP A 67 6.85 -12.61 0.58
N ARG A 68 6.72 -13.24 1.76
CA ARG A 68 7.42 -14.48 2.09
C ARG A 68 6.86 -15.66 1.31
N TYR A 69 5.54 -15.79 1.20
CA TYR A 69 4.90 -16.90 0.47
C TYR A 69 5.11 -16.81 -1.04
N ILE A 70 5.06 -15.61 -1.61
CA ILE A 70 5.36 -15.38 -3.03
C ILE A 70 6.86 -15.62 -3.31
N GLY A 71 7.75 -15.22 -2.40
CA GLY A 71 9.18 -15.56 -2.50
C GLY A 71 9.44 -17.08 -2.46
N GLN A 72 8.72 -17.81 -1.60
CA GLN A 72 8.87 -19.26 -1.45
C GLN A 72 8.38 -20.04 -2.68
N SER A 73 7.31 -19.58 -3.34
CA SER A 73 6.76 -20.24 -4.53
C SER A 73 7.69 -20.12 -5.75
N LEU A 74 8.41 -19.00 -5.87
CA LEU A 74 9.43 -18.80 -6.91
C LEU A 74 10.65 -19.71 -6.70
N ILE A 75 11.06 -19.93 -5.45
CA ILE A 75 12.19 -20.82 -5.12
C ILE A 75 11.82 -22.30 -5.35
N ASN A 76 10.60 -22.72 -5.01
CA ASN A 76 10.17 -24.11 -5.22
C ASN A 76 9.96 -24.48 -6.69
N THR A 77 9.60 -23.51 -7.54
CA THR A 77 9.49 -23.74 -8.99
C THR A 77 10.87 -23.97 -9.64
N GLY A 78 11.94 -23.42 -9.06
CA GLY A 78 13.32 -23.58 -9.56
C GLY A 78 14.01 -24.90 -9.20
N ASN A 79 13.49 -25.69 -8.25
CA ASN A 79 14.11 -26.94 -7.78
C ASN A 79 13.48 -28.22 -8.35
N THR A 80 12.52 -28.11 -9.28
CA THR A 80 11.85 -29.30 -9.87
C THR A 80 12.50 -29.77 -11.18
N GLU A 81 13.53 -29.09 -11.70
CA GLU A 81 14.24 -29.51 -12.93
C GLU A 81 15.53 -30.33 -12.69
N GLU A 82 15.96 -30.58 -11.45
CA GLU A 82 17.11 -31.44 -11.14
C GLU A 82 16.74 -32.60 -10.20
N ASN A 83 15.98 -33.58 -10.71
CA ASN A 83 16.18 -35.02 -10.41
C ASN A 83 15.13 -35.81 -11.20
N SER A 84 15.56 -36.28 -12.38
CA SER A 84 14.91 -37.38 -13.12
C SER A 84 15.20 -38.72 -12.44
#